data_AF-A0AA39UF34-F1
#
_entry.id   AF-A0AA39UF34-F1
#
_cell.length_a   1.000
_cell.length_b   1.000
_cell.length_c   1.000
_cell.angle_alpha   90.00
_cell.angle_beta   90.00
_cell.angle_gamma   90.00
#
_symmetry.space_group_name_H-M   'P 1'
#
loop_
_entity.id
_entity.type
_entity.pdbx_description
1 polymer ?
#
loop_
_entity_poly.entity_id
_entity_poly.type
_entity_poly.pdbx_seq_one_letter_code
_entity_poly.pdbx_strand_id
1 'polypeptide(L)' 'RDQVNAKKILSPCRRLPTEVLTEIVIRCLPSYHRGGSPLDPRAMHWTLLHVCRKWKEVAIGTPEIW' A
#
# COMPACT_ATOMS: atom_id res chain seq x y z
N ARG A 1 -10.68 18.49 -7.25
CA ARG A 1 -12.08 18.30 -6.75
C ARG A 1 -12.31 16.82 -6.40
N ASP A 2 -11.30 16.13 -5.84
CA ASP A 2 -11.14 14.66 -5.90
C ASP A 2 -11.28 13.94 -4.55
N GLN A 3 -11.33 14.69 -3.43
CA GLN A 3 -11.37 14.10 -2.09
C GLN A 3 -12.66 13.33 -1.78
N VAL A 4 -13.79 13.71 -2.39
CA VAL A 4 -15.10 13.08 -2.13
C VAL A 4 -15.13 11.63 -2.64
N ASN A 5 -14.38 11.34 -3.70
CA ASN A 5 -14.32 9.99 -4.29
C ASN A 5 -13.32 9.09 -3.55
N ALA A 6 -12.18 9.64 -3.13
CA ALA A 6 -11.18 8.92 -2.34
C ALA A 6 -11.77 8.36 -1.03
N LYS A 7 -12.60 9.14 -0.31
CA LYS A 7 -13.25 8.66 0.92
C LYS A 7 -14.18 7.45 0.71
N LYS A 8 -14.88 7.38 -0.43
CA LYS A 8 -15.76 6.23 -0.75
C LYS A 8 -14.95 4.97 -1.05
N ILE A 9 -13.87 5.09 -1.81
CA ILE A 9 -12.97 3.97 -2.16
C ILE A 9 -12.19 3.46 -0.93
N LEU A 10 -11.81 4.37 -0.03
CA LEU A 10 -11.06 4.03 1.18
C LEU A 10 -11.93 3.38 2.27
N SER A 11 -13.26 3.51 2.20
CA SER A 11 -14.18 2.96 3.21
C SER A 11 -14.09 1.41 3.29
N PRO A 12 -14.14 0.65 2.19
CA PRO A 12 -13.85 -0.78 2.19
C PRO A 12 -12.43 -1.12 2.65
N CYS A 13 -11.41 -0.43 2.12
CA CYS A 13 -10.01 -0.72 2.41
C CYS A 13 -9.64 -0.50 3.89
N ARG A 14 -10.36 0.37 4.61
CA ARG A 14 -10.17 0.57 6.06
C ARG A 14 -10.79 -0.54 6.90
N ARG A 15 -11.82 -1.22 6.39
CA ARG A 15 -12.55 -2.29 7.09
C ARG A 15 -11.88 -3.66 6.98
N LEU A 16 -10.97 -3.84 6.04
CA LEU A 16 -10.20 -5.08 5.90
C LEU A 16 -9.33 -5.31 7.15
N PRO A 17 -9.20 -6.54 7.65
CA PRO A 17 -8.18 -6.89 8.64
C PRO A 17 -6.77 -6.54 8.14
N THR A 18 -5.85 -6.31 9.07
CA THR A 18 -4.47 -5.91 8.75
C THR A 18 -3.73 -7.02 8.01
N GLU A 19 -4.00 -8.27 8.37
CA GLU A 19 -3.43 -9.48 7.79
C GLU A 19 -3.84 -9.61 6.32
N VAL A 20 -5.13 -9.40 6.03
CA VAL A 20 -5.67 -9.44 4.67
C VAL A 20 -5.07 -8.32 3.81
N LEU A 21 -4.94 -7.12 4.38
CA LEU A 21 -4.29 -6.00 3.67
C LEU A 21 -2.82 -6.29 3.37
N THR A 22 -2.10 -6.91 4.30
CA THR A 22 -0.70 -7.31 4.13
C THR A 22 -0.55 -8.34 3.01
N GLU A 23 -1.39 -9.37 3.00
CA GLU A 23 -1.40 -10.40 1.96
C GLU A 23 -1.68 -9.81 0.57
N ILE A 24 -2.62 -8.86 0.47
CA ILE A 24 -2.90 -8.14 -0.78
C ILE A 24 -1.63 -7.42 -1.27
N VAL A 25 -0.96 -6.68 -0.39
CA VAL A 25 0.26 -5.94 -0.74
C VAL A 25 1.35 -6.90 -1.22
N ILE A 26 1.59 -8.00 -0.49
CA ILE A 26 2.62 -8.99 -0.83
C ILE A 26 2.34 -9.62 -2.20
N ARG A 27 1.09 -10.02 -2.47
CA ARG A 27 0.72 -10.63 -3.75
C ARG A 27 0.76 -9.66 -4.91
N CYS A 28 0.56 -8.37 -4.67
CA CYS A 28 0.65 -7.35 -5.70
C CYS A 28 2.10 -6.98 -6.04
N LEU A 29 3.07 -7.17 -5.14
CA LEU A 29 4.48 -6.80 -5.34
C LEU A 29 5.04 -7.24 -6.70
N PRO A 30 4.95 -8.50 -7.16
CA PRO A 30 5.58 -8.91 -8.41
C PRO A 30 5.08 -8.14 -9.64
N SER A 31 3.85 -7.60 -9.58
CA SER A 31 3.27 -6.79 -10.66
C SER A 31 3.81 -5.36 -10.68
N TYR A 32 4.27 -4.85 -9.54
CA TYR A 32 4.77 -3.48 -9.38
C TYR A 32 6.30 -3.41 -9.22
N HIS A 33 6.94 -4.51 -8.85
CA HIS A 33 8.38 -4.63 -8.69
C HIS A 33 9.03 -4.87 -10.06
N ARG A 34 9.15 -3.82 -10.88
CA ARG A 34 9.89 -3.86 -12.17
C ARG A 34 11.42 -3.88 -11.98
N GLY A 35 11.92 -4.57 -10.96
CA GLY A 35 13.37 -4.64 -10.67
C GLY A 35 14.01 -3.29 -10.31
N GLY A 36 13.22 -2.32 -9.84
CA GLY A 36 13.71 -1.01 -9.39
C GLY A 36 14.40 -1.11 -8.03
N SER A 37 15.32 -0.17 -7.77
CA SER A 37 15.94 -0.01 -6.45
C SER A 37 14.88 0.27 -5.37
N PRO A 38 15.04 -0.23 -4.13
CA PRO A 38 14.20 0.17 -2.98
C PRO A 38 14.16 1.69 -2.76
N LEU A 39 15.18 2.40 -3.23
CA LEU A 39 15.31 3.85 -3.17
C LEU A 39 14.66 4.58 -4.36
N ASP A 40 14.07 3.87 -5.33
CA ASP A 40 13.29 4.53 -6.40
C ASP A 40 12.04 5.16 -5.75
N PRO A 41 11.88 6.48 -5.78
CA PRO A 41 10.71 7.15 -5.20
C PRO A 41 9.39 6.76 -5.88
N ARG A 42 9.42 6.12 -7.05
CA ARG A 42 8.24 5.58 -7.73
C ARG A 42 7.89 4.16 -7.34
N ALA A 43 8.68 3.53 -6.46
CA ALA A 43 8.39 2.19 -6.01
C ALA A 43 7.08 2.12 -5.21
N MET A 44 6.42 0.97 -5.28
CA MET A 44 5.09 0.76 -4.71
C MET A 44 5.05 1.06 -3.22
N HIS A 45 6.05 0.61 -2.47
CA HIS A 45 6.11 0.76 -1.00
C HIS A 45 6.04 2.23 -0.57
N TRP A 46 6.70 3.14 -1.29
CA TRP A 46 6.58 4.59 -1.03
C TRP A 46 5.15 5.09 -1.24
N THR A 47 4.46 4.60 -2.27
CA THR A 47 3.07 4.98 -2.55
C THR A 47 2.14 4.54 -1.40
N LEU A 48 2.35 3.35 -0.84
CA LEU A 48 1.53 2.82 0.27
C LEU A 48 1.58 3.71 1.52
N LEU A 49 2.72 4.35 1.79
CA LEU A 49 2.90 5.25 2.93
C LEU A 49 1.98 6.47 2.88
N HIS A 50 1.50 6.84 1.68
CA HIS A 50 0.70 8.04 1.45
C HIS A 50 -0.80 7.77 1.30
N VAL A 51 -1.26 6.52 1.30
CA VAL A 51 -2.69 6.17 1.13
C VAL A 51 -3.52 6.51 2.38
N CYS A 52 -3.16 5.91 3.52
CA CYS A 52 -3.76 6.22 4.82
C CYS A 52 -2.88 5.65 5.95
N ARG A 53 -3.19 6.02 7.20
CA ARG A 53 -2.45 5.54 8.39
C ARG A 53 -2.31 4.01 8.44
N LYS A 54 -3.39 3.28 8.18
CA LYS A 54 -3.39 1.81 8.23
C LYS A 54 -2.46 1.19 7.17
N TRP A 55 -2.45 1.75 5.96
CA TRP A 55 -1.58 1.29 4.89
C TRP A 55 -0.12 1.61 5.17
N LYS A 56 0.15 2.77 5.78
CA LYS A 56 1.49 3.12 6.27
C LYS A 56 2.00 2.14 7.32
N GLU A 57 1.15 1.77 8.29
CA GLU A 57 1.50 0.80 9.34
C GLU A 57 1.83 -0.59 8.74
N VAL A 58 1.03 -1.06 7.78
CA VAL A 58 1.32 -2.31 7.04
C VAL A 58 2.63 -2.21 6.28
N ALA A 59 2.84 -1.12 5.54
CA ALA A 59 4.03 -0.97 4.71
C ALA A 59 5.32 -0.93 5.53
N ILE A 60 5.33 -0.23 6.66
CA ILE A 60 6.49 -0.19 7.57
C ILE A 60 6.67 -1.54 8.29
N GLY A 61 5.57 -2.21 8.64
CA GLY A 61 5.59 -3.47 9.39
C GLY A 61 5.86 -4.73 8.55
N THR A 62 5.96 -4.62 7.23
CA THR A 62 6.14 -5.76 6.32
C THR A 62 7.46 -5.62 5.56
N PRO A 63 8.58 -6.14 6.08
CA PRO A 63 9.90 -6.03 5.44
C PRO A 63 9.99 -6.62 4.03
N GLU A 64 9.16 -7.62 3.71
CA GLU A 64 9.15 -8.33 2.42
C GLU A 64 8.78 -7.44 1.21
N ILE A 65 8.27 -6.23 1.45
CA ILE A 65 7.77 -5.32 0.41
C ILE A 65 8.77 -4.22 0.02
N TRP A 66 9.91 -4.15 0.72
CA TRP A 66 10.99 -3.18 0.52
C TRP A 66 12.14 -3.80 -0.26
#